data_AF-A0A5J6SI23-F1
#
_entry.id   AF-A0A5J6SI23-F1
#
_cell.length_a   1.000
_cell.length_b   1.000
_cell.length_c   1.000
_cell.angle_alpha   90.00
_cell.angle_beta   90.00
_cell.angle_gamma   90.00
#
_symmetry.space_group_name_H-M   'P 1'
#
loop_
_entity.id
_entity.type
_entity.pdbx_description
1 polymer ?
#
loop_
_entity_poly.entity_id
_entity_poly.type
_entity_poly.pdbx_seq_one_letter_code
_entity_poly.pdbx_strand_id
1 'polypeptide(L)'
;MFHLFLLIHIKFHYTTISSILITRNSYKVKFKLVNSRSFGVPQLRVQVFILGMREDIDFYYQFLTPTHGYGKNQQSFCHTTRFYS
;
A
#
# COMPACT_ATOMS: atom_id res chain seq x y z
N MET A 1 -18.80 14.43 8.96
CA MET A 1 -19.00 13.34 9.95
C MET A 1 -18.65 11.95 9.41
N PHE A 2 -18.99 11.60 8.15
CA PHE A 2 -18.68 10.28 7.55
C PHE A 2 -17.18 9.93 7.40
N HIS A 3 -16.33 10.92 7.12
CA HIS A 3 -14.89 10.68 6.93
C HIS A 3 -14.19 10.20 8.21
N LEU A 4 -14.64 10.68 9.38
CA LEU A 4 -14.05 10.31 10.67
C LEU A 4 -14.41 8.89 11.08
N PHE A 5 -15.63 8.44 10.79
CA PHE A 5 -16.09 7.08 11.10
C PHE A 5 -15.33 6.01 10.30
N LEU A 6 -15.07 6.28 9.01
CA LEU A 6 -14.28 5.39 8.16
C LEU A 6 -12.84 5.26 8.69
N LEU A 7 -12.22 6.37 9.10
CA LEU A 7 -10.87 6.37 9.66
C LEU A 7 -10.81 5.62 11.00
N ILE A 8 -11.81 5.76 11.86
CA ILE A 8 -11.89 5.03 13.15
C ILE A 8 -12.02 3.52 12.90
N HIS A 9 -12.88 3.09 11.97
CA HIS A 9 -13.09 1.68 11.67
C HIS A 9 -11.83 1.01 11.10
N ILE A 10 -11.15 1.67 10.17
CA ILE A 10 -9.86 1.20 9.63
C ILE A 10 -8.82 1.16 10.75
N LYS A 11 -8.79 2.18 11.63
CA LYS A 11 -7.88 2.24 12.77
C LYS A 11 -8.05 1.12 13.79
N PHE A 12 -9.29 0.78 14.11
CA PHE A 12 -9.60 -0.26 15.08
C PHE A 12 -9.30 -1.68 14.55
N HIS A 13 -9.55 -1.94 13.27
CA HIS A 13 -9.30 -3.25 12.69
C HIS A 13 -7.79 -3.55 12.50
N TYR A 14 -6.95 -2.58 12.15
CA TYR A 14 -5.52 -2.89 11.95
C TYR A 14 -4.75 -3.11 13.26
N THR A 15 -5.12 -2.43 14.35
CA THR A 15 -4.42 -2.56 15.64
C THR A 15 -4.59 -3.97 16.20
N THR A 16 -5.82 -4.49 16.11
CA THR A 16 -6.17 -5.84 16.56
C THR A 16 -5.53 -6.92 15.71
N ILE A 17 -5.49 -6.76 14.39
CA ILE A 17 -4.81 -7.71 13.48
C ILE A 17 -3.30 -7.71 13.72
N SER A 18 -2.69 -6.53 13.88
CA SER A 18 -1.25 -6.41 14.13
C SER A 18 -0.87 -7.03 15.48
N SER A 19 -1.64 -6.80 16.54
CA SER A 19 -1.35 -7.36 17.85
C SER A 19 -1.50 -8.88 17.88
N ILE A 20 -2.49 -9.44 17.16
CA ILE A 20 -2.67 -10.90 17.06
C ILE A 20 -1.49 -11.57 16.36
N LEU A 21 -0.98 -10.98 15.28
CA LEU A 21 0.14 -11.53 14.53
C LEU A 21 1.43 -11.50 15.35
N ILE A 22 1.71 -10.38 16.04
CA ILE A 22 2.90 -10.21 16.89
C ILE A 22 2.86 -11.16 18.10
N THR A 23 1.70 -11.31 18.75
CA THR A 23 1.62 -12.07 20.02
C THR A 23 1.69 -13.57 19.81
N ARG A 24 1.20 -14.09 18.67
CA ARG A 24 1.11 -15.55 18.44
C ARG A 24 2.33 -16.13 17.74
N ASN A 25 3.02 -15.32 16.97
CA ASN A 25 4.18 -15.74 16.19
C ASN A 25 5.13 -14.55 16.07
N SER A 26 6.39 -14.72 16.43
CA SER A 26 7.49 -13.75 16.28
C SER A 26 7.59 -13.19 14.85
N TYR A 27 6.73 -12.22 14.50
CA TYR A 27 6.65 -11.56 13.19
C TYR A 27 6.80 -10.05 13.37
N LYS A 28 7.75 -9.45 12.65
CA LYS A 28 7.86 -8.01 12.44
C LYS A 28 6.79 -7.56 11.45
N VAL A 29 5.78 -6.84 11.93
CA VAL A 29 4.69 -6.31 11.09
C VAL A 29 5.00 -4.88 10.66
N LYS A 30 4.93 -4.61 9.35
CA LYS A 30 4.97 -3.25 8.78
C LYS A 30 3.71 -3.00 7.98
N PHE A 31 3.21 -1.77 7.98
CA PHE A 31 2.06 -1.39 7.18
C PHE A 31 2.29 -0.05 6.46
N LYS A 32 1.63 0.13 5.31
CA LYS A 32 1.61 1.39 4.57
C LYS A 32 0.28 1.59 3.86
N LEU A 33 -0.21 2.82 3.90
CA LEU A 33 -1.34 3.26 3.09
C LEU A 33 -0.84 3.58 1.69
N VAL A 34 -1.37 2.90 0.68
CA VAL A 34 -0.91 2.99 -0.71
C VAL A 34 -2.08 3.38 -1.60
N ASN A 35 -1.87 4.37 -2.45
CA ASN A 35 -2.84 4.77 -3.47
C ASN A 35 -2.43 4.17 -4.81
N SER A 36 -3.35 3.44 -5.45
CA SER A 36 -3.13 2.79 -6.75
C SER A 36 -2.78 3.78 -7.86
N ARG A 37 -3.31 5.00 -7.78
CA ARG A 37 -3.00 6.11 -8.69
C ARG A 37 -1.51 6.43 -8.76
N SER A 38 -0.80 6.27 -7.64
CA SER A 38 0.62 6.58 -7.55
C SER A 38 1.52 5.54 -8.21
N PHE A 39 0.94 4.45 -8.73
CA PHE A 39 1.63 3.33 -9.38
C PHE A 39 1.16 3.10 -10.83
N GLY A 40 0.53 4.09 -11.45
CA GLY A 40 0.16 4.06 -12.88
C GLY A 40 -1.22 3.47 -13.15
N VAL A 41 -1.93 3.00 -12.13
CA VAL A 41 -3.31 2.52 -12.29
C VAL A 41 -4.26 3.72 -12.25
N PRO A 42 -5.08 3.99 -13.28
CA PRO A 42 -6.01 5.12 -13.31
C PRO A 42 -7.25 4.88 -12.42
N GLN A 43 -7.02 4.60 -11.13
CA GLN A 43 -8.06 4.28 -10.16
C GLN A 43 -7.74 4.95 -8.82
N LEU A 44 -8.72 5.67 -8.27
CA LEU A 44 -8.66 6.25 -6.92
C LEU A 44 -9.04 5.19 -5.89
N ARG A 45 -8.07 4.31 -5.59
CA ARG A 45 -8.21 3.26 -4.59
C ARG A 45 -7.05 3.34 -3.62
N VAL A 46 -7.38 3.68 -2.37
CA VAL A 46 -6.46 3.68 -1.25
C VAL A 46 -6.62 2.36 -0.51
N GLN A 47 -5.54 1.58 -0.46
CA GLN A 47 -5.50 0.27 0.17
C GLN A 47 -4.41 0.25 1.26
N VAL A 48 -4.70 -0.46 2.35
CA VAL A 48 -3.70 -0.75 3.40
C VAL A 48 -2.96 -2.02 3.01
N PHE A 49 -1.64 -1.93 2.89
CA PHE A 49 -0.76 -3.09 2.75
C PHE A 49 -0.18 -3.43 4.11
N ILE A 50 -0.38 -4.66 4.57
CA ILE A 50 0.17 -5.20 5.81
C ILE A 50 1.13 -6.32 5.44
N LEU A 51 2.37 -6.20 5.89
CA LEU A 51 3.43 -7.16 5.64
C LEU A 51 3.90 -7.70 6.97
N GLY A 52 3.71 -9.00 7.21
CA GLY A 52 4.31 -9.72 8.33
C GLY A 52 5.58 -10.42 7.86
N MET A 53 6.72 -10.04 8.42
CA MET A 53 8.01 -10.71 8.18
C MET A 53 8.38 -11.51 9.40
N ARG A 54 8.89 -12.72 9.23
CA ARG A 54 9.30 -13.56 10.37
C ARG A 54 10.53 -12.94 11.03
N GLU A 55 10.57 -12.93 12.37
CA GLU A 55 11.61 -12.22 13.14
C GLU A 55 13.02 -12.81 12.96
N ASP A 56 13.11 -14.10 12.65
CA ASP A 56 14.35 -14.86 12.40
C ASP A 56 15.03 -14.48 11.07
N ILE A 57 14.29 -13.85 10.15
CA ILE A 57 14.83 -13.38 8.88
C ILE A 57 15.22 -11.91 9.03
N ASP A 58 16.50 -11.60 8.86
CA ASP A 58 16.99 -10.21 8.84
C ASP A 58 16.74 -9.57 7.47
N PHE A 59 15.46 -9.42 7.14
CA PHE A 59 15.02 -8.80 5.90
C PHE A 59 14.27 -7.51 6.21
N TYR A 60 14.80 -6.40 5.71
CA TYR A 60 14.14 -5.10 5.82
C TYR A 60 13.39 -4.81 4.52
N TYR A 61 12.08 -5.08 4.50
CA TYR A 61 11.27 -4.62 3.38
C TYR A 61 11.17 -3.09 3.38
N GLN A 62 11.54 -2.48 2.25
CA GLN A 62 11.34 -1.07 1.96
C GLN A 62 10.20 -0.93 0.95
N PHE A 63 9.20 -0.12 1.30
CA PHE A 63 8.10 0.15 0.38
C PHE A 63 8.58 0.93 -0.83
N LEU A 64 8.07 0.55 -2.00
CA LEU A 64 8.33 1.24 -3.25
C LEU A 64 7.97 2.74 -3.14
N THR A 65 8.84 3.56 -3.72
CA THR A 65 8.54 4.97 -3.95
C THR A 65 7.49 5.08 -5.07
N PRO A 66 6.50 5.97 -4.95
CA PRO A 66 5.47 6.09 -5.96
C PRO A 66 6.10 6.47 -7.30
N THR A 67 5.74 5.78 -8.38
CA THR A 67 6.30 6.01 -9.73
C THR A 67 5.56 7.09 -10.50
N HIS A 68 4.29 7.32 -10.16
CA HIS A 68 3.40 8.27 -10.84
C HIS A 68 2.86 9.30 -9.84
N GLY A 69 2.58 10.52 -10.30
CA GLY A 69 2.08 11.61 -9.46
C GLY A 69 2.52 12.98 -9.96
N TYR A 70 2.12 14.03 -9.24
CA TYR A 70 2.53 15.40 -9.54
C TYR A 70 4.05 15.57 -9.31
N GLY A 71 4.79 16.07 -10.29
CA GLY A 71 6.25 16.27 -10.21
C GLY A 71 7.11 15.02 -10.48
N LYS A 72 6.54 13.93 -11.00
CA LYS A 72 7.30 12.74 -11.45
C LYS A 72 7.12 12.55 -12.94
N ASN A 73 8.23 12.31 -13.67
CA ASN A 73 8.21 12.00 -15.10
C ASN A 73 7.23 10.85 -15.34
N GLN A 74 6.06 11.19 -15.87
CA GLN A 74 4.93 10.29 -15.98
C GLN A 74 5.27 9.25 -17.05
N GLN A 75 5.62 8.03 -16.66
CA GLN A 75 5.56 6.92 -17.60
C GLN A 75 4.07 6.68 -17.87
N SER A 76 3.60 7.08 -19.05
CA SER A 76 2.22 6.88 -19.44
C SER A 76 1.91 5.39 -19.41
N PHE A 77 0.84 4.99 -18.70
CA PHE A 77 0.36 3.60 -18.68
C PHE A 77 -0.12 3.12 -20.08
N CYS A 78 -0.22 4.03 -21.04
CA CYS A 78 -0.46 3.72 -22.44
C CYS A 78 0.50 4.55 -23.31
N HIS A 79 1.58 3.93 -23.78
CA HIS A 79 2.08 4.29 -25.10
C HIS A 79 1.05 3.75 -26.10
N THR A 80 0.23 4.61 -26.69
CA THR A 80 -0.47 4.28 -27.92
C THR A 80 0.59 4.10 -29.00
N THR A 81 1.17 2.91 -29.11
CA THR A 81 2.01 2.57 -30.25
C THR A 81 1.07 2.24 -31.41
N ARG A 82 0.77 3.30 -32.18
CA ARG A 82 0.39 3.35 -33.59
C ARG A 82 -0.65 2.34 -34.12
N PHE A 83 -1.69 2.91 -34.72
CA PHE A 83 -2.41 2.42 -35.90
C PHE A 83 -1.68 1.29 -36.65
N TYR A 84 -2.33 0.14 -36.75
CA TYR A 84 -2.16 -0.70 -37.94
C TYR A 84 -3.25 -0.30 -38.94
N SER A 85 -2.80 -0.16 -40.19
CA SER A 85 -3.50 0.34 -41.38
C SER A 85 -4.85 -0.28 -41.67
#